data_AF-A0A8S2WC92-F1
#
_entry.id   AF-A0A8S2WC92-F1
#
_cell.length_a   1.000
_cell.length_b   1.000
_cell.length_c   1.000
_cell.angle_alpha   90.00
_cell.angle_beta   90.00
_cell.angle_gamma   90.00
#
_symmetry.space_group_name_H-M   'P 1'
#
loop_
_entity.id
_entity.type
_entity.pdbx_description
1 polymer ?
#
loop_
_entity_poly.entity_id
_entity_poly.type
_entity_poly.pdbx_seq_one_letter_code
_entity_poly.pdbx_strand_id
1 'polypeptide(L)'
;MAEAGYFPGVIWYFTLWYVRKDQAFRMSIFFSAGILAGAFGGILAYGIGQLDNKGGLTAWQWLFLLEGAPTVCLAILTFFFLADFPARAKWLNQCEKDLLADRLLRDADVIVDDGGDMSWEQIKSAFLDWQVLFYMLIYFSTVTPAYSLKFFLPTIINDMGYSVVNTQLLTIPPYVVSCL
;
A
#
# COMPACT_ATOMS: atom_id res chain seq x y z
N MET A 1 4.24 -3.00 14.19
CA MET A 1 2.93 -3.04 14.88
C MET A 1 2.08 -1.79 14.67
N ALA A 2 2.63 -0.61 14.33
CA ALA A 2 1.84 0.59 14.03
C ALA A 2 1.34 0.71 12.56
N GLU A 3 1.77 -0.17 11.66
CA GLU A 3 1.47 -0.10 10.22
C GLU A 3 0.19 -0.86 9.80
N ALA A 4 -0.36 -1.68 10.70
CA ALA A 4 -1.49 -2.57 10.37
C ALA A 4 -2.77 -1.80 9.95
N GLY A 5 -2.93 -0.55 10.42
CA GLY A 5 -4.05 0.31 10.05
C GLY A 5 -3.85 1.10 8.75
N TYR A 6 -2.63 1.18 8.23
CA TYR A 6 -2.33 2.00 7.06
C TYR A 6 -3.08 1.51 5.82
N PHE A 7 -2.91 0.23 5.51
CA PHE A 7 -3.48 -0.39 4.32
C PHE A 7 -5.03 -0.37 4.30
N PRO A 8 -5.75 -0.81 5.37
CA PRO A 8 -7.21 -0.68 5.42
C PRO A 8 -7.67 0.78 5.45
N GLY A 9 -6.91 1.69 6.09
CA GLY A 9 -7.22 3.11 6.11
C GLY A 9 -7.13 3.76 4.72
N VAL A 10 -6.14 3.40 3.92
CA VAL A 10 -6.00 3.86 2.53
C VAL A 10 -7.14 3.34 1.67
N ILE A 11 -7.50 2.05 1.79
CA ILE A 11 -8.64 1.47 1.06
C ILE A 11 -9.93 2.21 1.41
N TRP A 12 -10.18 2.44 2.70
CA TRP A 12 -11.35 3.18 3.15
C TRP A 12 -11.33 4.62 2.62
N TYR A 13 -10.19 5.31 2.64
CA TYR A 13 -10.06 6.65 2.06
C TYR A 13 -10.40 6.67 0.56
N PHE A 14 -10.01 5.66 -0.21
CA PHE A 14 -10.40 5.54 -1.62
C PHE A 14 -11.92 5.38 -1.79
N THR A 15 -12.62 4.70 -0.87
CA THR A 15 -14.09 4.58 -0.93
C THR A 15 -14.83 5.91 -0.74
N LEU A 16 -14.23 6.86 -0.02
CA LEU A 16 -14.83 8.19 0.21
C LEU A 16 -14.67 9.14 -0.99
N TRP A 17 -13.67 8.90 -1.83
CA TRP A 17 -13.28 9.82 -2.90
C TRP A 17 -13.60 9.32 -4.31
N TYR A 18 -13.87 8.01 -4.48
CA TYR A 18 -14.03 7.40 -5.80
C TYR A 18 -15.20 6.43 -5.90
N VAL A 19 -15.77 6.41 -7.11
CA VAL A 19 -16.83 5.49 -7.57
C VAL A 19 -16.25 4.09 -7.73
N ARG A 20 -17.02 3.03 -7.42
CA ARG A 20 -16.61 1.62 -7.44
C ARG A 20 -15.90 1.19 -8.73
N LYS A 21 -16.39 1.67 -9.88
CA LYS A 21 -15.82 1.38 -11.20
C LYS A 21 -14.38 1.90 -11.37
N ASP A 22 -14.06 3.03 -10.74
CA ASP A 22 -12.75 3.70 -10.86
C ASP A 22 -11.84 3.35 -9.68
N GLN A 23 -12.42 2.86 -8.58
CA GLN A 23 -11.71 2.49 -7.36
C GLN A 23 -10.71 1.35 -7.62
N ALA A 24 -11.10 0.31 -8.37
CA ALA A 24 -10.23 -0.82 -8.68
C ALA A 24 -8.95 -0.37 -9.41
N PHE A 25 -9.07 0.49 -10.43
CA PHE A 25 -7.92 1.01 -11.18
C PHE A 25 -6.98 1.84 -10.31
N ARG A 26 -7.54 2.72 -9.45
CA ARG A 26 -6.74 3.55 -8.53
C ARG A 26 -6.04 2.73 -7.46
N MET A 27 -6.71 1.70 -6.95
CA MET A 27 -6.11 0.72 -6.04
C MET A 27 -4.95 -0.01 -6.72
N SER A 28 -5.10 -0.46 -7.97
CA SER A 28 -4.03 -1.10 -8.73
C SER A 28 -2.80 -0.20 -8.87
N ILE A 29 -2.98 1.09 -9.16
CA ILE A 29 -1.85 2.05 -9.20
C ILE A 29 -1.14 2.12 -7.83
N PHE A 30 -1.89 2.18 -6.73
CA PHE A 30 -1.32 2.19 -5.38
C PHE A 30 -0.51 0.92 -5.08
N PHE A 31 -1.05 -0.25 -5.43
CA PHE A 31 -0.31 -1.51 -5.28
C PHE A 31 0.94 -1.56 -6.16
N SER A 32 0.84 -1.15 -7.42
CA SER A 32 1.96 -1.08 -8.35
C SER A 32 3.07 -0.16 -7.85
N ALA A 33 2.72 0.97 -7.22
CA ALA A 33 3.69 1.86 -6.58
C ALA A 33 4.45 1.15 -5.44
N GLY A 34 3.77 0.34 -4.62
CA GLY A 34 4.42 -0.46 -3.58
C GLY A 34 5.38 -1.52 -4.13
N ILE A 35 5.02 -2.17 -5.24
CA ILE A 35 5.86 -3.13 -5.95
C ILE A 35 7.11 -2.43 -6.52
N LEU A 36 6.93 -1.28 -7.17
CA LEU A 36 8.02 -0.45 -7.69
C LEU A 36 8.95 0.01 -6.57
N ALA A 37 8.41 0.48 -5.44
CA ALA A 37 9.21 0.85 -4.27
C ALA A 37 10.09 -0.32 -3.79
N GLY A 38 9.57 -1.54 -3.79
CA GLY A 38 10.35 -2.75 -3.50
C GLY A 38 11.50 -2.99 -4.49
N ALA A 39 11.28 -2.77 -5.78
CA ALA A 39 12.33 -2.87 -6.80
C ALA A 39 13.42 -1.80 -6.63
N PHE A 40 13.03 -0.56 -6.29
CA PHE A 40 13.98 0.51 -5.97
C PHE A 40 14.75 0.23 -4.68
N GLY A 41 14.14 -0.41 -3.69
CA GLY A 41 14.78 -0.82 -2.45
C GLY A 41 16.00 -1.72 -2.69
N GLY A 42 15.94 -2.63 -3.67
CA GLY A 42 17.08 -3.48 -4.05
C GLY A 42 18.25 -2.68 -4.65
N ILE A 43 17.95 -1.71 -5.52
CA ILE A 43 18.96 -0.84 -6.13
C ILE A 43 19.59 0.08 -5.08
N LEU A 44 18.78 0.64 -4.17
CA LEU A 44 19.23 1.46 -3.07
C LEU A 44 20.12 0.66 -2.11
N ALA A 45 19.74 -0.58 -1.76
CA ALA A 45 20.56 -1.45 -0.92
C ALA A 45 21.94 -1.73 -1.54
N TYR A 46 22.01 -1.96 -2.86
CA TYR A 46 23.28 -2.10 -3.57
C TYR A 46 24.13 -0.81 -3.52
N GLY A 47 23.50 0.35 -3.74
CA GLY A 47 24.18 1.64 -3.66
C GLY A 47 24.70 1.97 -2.25
N ILE A 48 23.93 1.63 -1.22
CA ILE A 48 24.27 1.82 0.19
C ILE A 48 25.43 0.89 0.62
N GLY A 49 25.49 -0.33 0.09
CA GLY A 49 26.63 -1.23 0.32
C GLY A 49 27.98 -0.65 -0.14
N GLN A 50 27.97 0.20 -1.17
CA GLN A 50 29.16 0.89 -1.68
C GLN A 50 29.53 2.16 -0.88
N LEU A 51 28.65 2.61 0.02
CA LEU A 51 28.82 3.78 0.88
C LEU A 51 29.22 3.41 2.31
N ASP A 52 29.41 2.12 2.60
CA ASP A 52 29.83 1.67 3.93
C ASP A 52 31.18 2.29 4.32
N ASN A 53 31.26 2.85 5.54
CA ASN A 53 32.37 3.64 6.07
C ASN A 53 32.69 4.99 5.36
N LYS A 54 31.87 5.45 4.40
CA LYS A 54 32.02 6.82 3.87
C LYS A 54 31.33 7.82 4.81
N GLY A 55 32.11 8.79 5.30
CA GLY A 55 31.62 9.88 6.16
C GLY A 55 31.41 9.49 7.63
N GLY A 56 31.96 8.36 8.10
CA GLY A 56 31.83 7.90 9.48
C GLY A 56 30.45 7.32 9.83
N LEU A 57 29.60 7.09 8.83
CA LEU A 57 28.28 6.48 8.97
C LEU A 57 28.30 5.05 8.43
N THR A 58 27.52 4.21 9.09
CA THR A 58 27.33 2.80 8.70
C THR A 58 26.25 2.69 7.63
N ALA A 59 26.31 1.64 6.80
CA ALA A 59 25.34 1.38 5.73
C ALA A 59 23.86 1.53 6.16
N TRP A 60 23.48 1.02 7.35
CA TRP A 60 22.09 1.13 7.83
C TRP A 60 21.67 2.56 8.16
N GLN A 61 22.59 3.44 8.57
CA GLN A 61 22.30 4.86 8.83
C GLN A 61 22.05 5.63 7.53
N TRP A 62 22.85 5.33 6.50
CA TRP A 62 22.62 5.88 5.16
C TRP A 62 21.27 5.44 4.59
N LEU A 63 20.85 4.20 4.86
CA LEU A 63 19.53 3.71 4.46
C LEU A 63 18.40 4.54 5.07
N PHE A 64 18.40 4.73 6.39
CA PHE A 64 17.39 5.55 7.06
C PHE A 64 17.39 7.00 6.59
N LEU A 65 18.56 7.56 6.26
CA LEU A 65 18.64 8.95 5.83
C LEU A 65 18.15 9.13 4.39
N LEU A 66 18.50 8.21 3.49
CA LEU A 66 18.11 8.29 2.08
C LEU A 66 16.65 7.89 1.84
N GLU A 67 16.12 6.94 2.61
CA GLU A 67 14.74 6.46 2.46
C GLU A 67 13.78 7.17 3.42
N GLY A 68 14.21 7.40 4.67
CA GLY A 68 13.39 8.01 5.70
C GLY A 68 13.19 9.52 5.51
N ALA A 69 14.23 10.27 5.12
CA ALA A 69 14.10 11.72 4.94
C ALA A 69 13.06 12.14 3.88
N PRO A 70 13.06 11.60 2.64
CA PRO A 70 12.01 11.93 1.68
C PRO A 70 10.63 11.46 2.14
N THR A 71 10.55 10.32 2.83
CA THR A 71 9.28 9.81 3.38
C THR A 71 8.69 10.76 4.43
N VAL A 72 9.52 11.31 5.34
CA VAL A 72 9.07 12.31 6.33
C VAL A 72 8.61 13.59 5.65
N CYS A 73 9.34 14.08 4.64
CA CYS A 73 8.93 15.25 3.86
C CYS A 73 7.56 15.03 3.19
N LEU A 74 7.37 13.86 2.56
CA LEU A 74 6.09 13.50 1.94
C LEU A 74 4.97 13.34 2.97
N ALA A 75 5.25 12.82 4.16
CA ALA A 75 4.27 12.72 5.25
C ALA A 75 3.79 14.11 5.70
N ILE A 76 4.70 15.07 5.86
CA ILE A 76 4.36 16.46 6.20
C ILE A 76 3.53 17.10 5.08
N LEU A 77 3.91 16.91 3.81
CA LEU A 77 3.12 17.43 2.69
C LEU A 77 1.73 16.82 2.65
N THR A 78 1.63 15.50 2.81
CA THR A 78 0.35 14.79 2.83
C THR A 78 -0.53 15.30 3.98
N PHE A 79 0.03 15.60 5.14
CA PHE A 79 -0.72 16.19 6.26
C PHE A 79 -1.38 17.54 5.91
N PHE A 80 -0.76 18.35 5.06
CA PHE A 80 -1.34 19.64 4.64
C PHE A 80 -2.31 19.54 3.45
N PHE A 81 -2.10 18.58 2.55
CA PHE A 81 -2.87 18.46 1.30
C PHE A 81 -4.01 17.44 1.36
N LEU A 82 -3.90 16.40 2.22
CA LEU A 82 -4.89 15.35 2.33
C LEU A 82 -6.10 15.89 3.12
N ALA A 83 -7.25 15.96 2.46
CA ALA A 83 -8.49 16.34 3.10
C ALA A 83 -9.29 15.08 3.45
N ASP A 84 -9.82 15.01 4.68
CA ASP A 84 -10.54 13.81 5.14
C ASP A 84 -11.75 13.49 4.27
N PHE A 85 -12.42 14.52 3.74
CA PHE A 85 -13.59 14.38 2.88
C PHE A 85 -13.52 15.32 1.68
N PRO A 86 -14.09 14.92 0.52
CA PRO A 86 -14.14 15.76 -0.68
C PRO A 86 -14.82 17.12 -0.41
N ALA A 87 -15.81 17.17 0.50
CA ALA A 87 -16.46 18.41 0.91
C ALA A 87 -15.51 19.41 1.63
N ARG A 88 -14.56 18.89 2.42
CA ARG A 88 -13.59 19.69 3.20
C ARG A 88 -12.31 20.02 2.42
N ALA A 89 -12.18 19.54 1.19
CA ALA A 89 -11.03 19.81 0.33
C ALA A 89 -10.89 21.31 0.07
N LYS A 90 -9.79 21.93 0.54
CA LYS A 90 -9.52 23.37 0.33
C LYS A 90 -9.04 23.69 -1.10
N TRP A 91 -8.62 22.66 -1.84
CA TRP A 91 -8.05 22.78 -3.18
C TRP A 91 -9.08 22.56 -4.30
N LEU A 92 -10.31 22.14 -3.97
CA LEU A 92 -11.41 22.01 -4.94
C LEU A 92 -12.29 23.26 -4.97
N ASN A 93 -12.74 23.63 -6.17
CA ASN A 93 -13.81 24.61 -6.34
C ASN A 93 -15.18 24.03 -5.95
N GLN A 94 -16.12 24.90 -5.56
CA GLN A 94 -17.45 24.46 -5.12
C GLN A 94 -18.18 23.62 -6.18
N CYS A 95 -18.10 24.00 -7.45
CA CYS A 95 -18.67 23.24 -8.57
C CYS A 95 -18.08 21.81 -8.69
N GLU A 96 -16.78 21.66 -8.43
CA GLU A 96 -16.13 20.34 -8.47
C GLU A 96 -16.54 19.47 -7.29
N LYS A 97 -16.72 20.07 -6.11
CA LYS A 97 -17.21 19.38 -4.92
C LYS A 97 -18.62 18.85 -5.14
N ASP A 98 -19.50 19.69 -5.69
CA ASP A 98 -20.88 19.33 -5.95
C ASP A 98 -20.98 18.23 -7.01
N LEU A 99 -20.14 18.28 -8.05
CA LEU A 99 -20.05 17.22 -9.07
C LEU A 99 -19.53 15.89 -8.50
N LEU A 100 -18.52 15.93 -7.62
CA LEU A 100 -18.01 14.73 -6.95
C LEU A 100 -19.06 14.14 -5.99
N ALA A 101 -19.74 14.99 -5.23
CA ALA A 101 -20.80 14.57 -4.32
C ALA A 101 -21.96 13.89 -5.09
N ASP A 102 -22.42 14.48 -6.19
CA ASP A 102 -23.48 13.88 -7.02
C ASP A 102 -23.03 12.55 -7.66
N ARG A 103 -21.77 12.46 -8.13
CA ARG A 103 -21.22 11.20 -8.66
C ARG A 103 -21.11 10.11 -7.60
N LEU A 104 -20.67 10.46 -6.40
CA LEU A 104 -20.58 9.53 -5.29
C LEU A 104 -21.97 9.08 -4.83
N LEU A 105 -22.94 9.99 -4.69
CA LEU A 105 -24.32 9.67 -4.29
C LEU A 105 -25.02 8.74 -5.29
N ARG A 106 -24.78 8.92 -6.60
CA ARG A 106 -25.36 8.05 -7.65
C ARG A 106 -24.76 6.64 -7.69
N ASP A 107 -23.54 6.46 -7.19
CA ASP A 107 -22.88 5.15 -7.07
C ASP A 107 -23.07 4.53 -5.68
N ALA A 108 -23.31 5.39 -4.68
CA ALA A 108 -23.64 5.05 -3.31
C ALA A 108 -25.12 4.67 -3.18
N ASP A 109 -25.58 3.71 -3.97
CA ASP A 109 -26.85 3.02 -3.70
C ASP A 109 -26.73 2.09 -2.45
N VAL A 110 -25.62 2.16 -1.69
CA VAL A 110 -25.35 1.29 -0.53
C VAL A 110 -24.64 1.97 0.66
N ILE A 111 -24.13 3.21 0.59
CA ILE A 111 -23.51 3.85 1.77
C ILE A 111 -23.88 5.33 1.79
N VAL A 112 -25.10 5.60 2.28
CA VAL A 112 -25.44 6.89 2.86
C VAL A 112 -24.96 6.84 4.31
N ASP A 113 -24.18 7.84 4.71
CA ASP A 113 -23.84 8.05 6.12
C ASP A 113 -25.14 8.38 6.87
N ASP A 114 -25.73 7.37 7.50
CA ASP A 114 -26.88 7.56 8.38
C ASP A 114 -26.48 8.20 9.73
N GLY A 115 -25.20 8.57 9.92
CA GLY A 115 -24.70 9.14 11.18
C GLY A 115 -24.86 8.20 12.38
N GLY A 116 -25.11 6.92 12.13
CA GLY A 116 -25.31 5.90 13.15
C GLY A 116 -23.97 5.41 13.68
N ASP A 117 -23.81 5.42 15.00
CA ASP A 117 -22.67 4.80 15.67
C ASP A 117 -22.51 3.35 15.16
N MET A 118 -21.28 2.99 14.77
CA MET A 118 -20.95 1.63 14.32
C MET A 118 -21.37 0.62 15.39
N SER A 119 -22.48 -0.08 15.14
CA SER A 119 -23.02 -1.01 16.12
C SER A 119 -22.18 -2.28 16.13
N TRP A 120 -21.89 -2.79 17.33
CA TRP A 120 -21.20 -4.07 17.52
C TRP A 120 -21.93 -5.23 16.81
N GLU A 121 -23.23 -5.10 16.60
CA GLU A 121 -24.04 -6.07 15.85
C GLU A 121 -23.73 -6.06 14.34
N GLN A 122 -23.46 -4.89 13.75
CA GLN A 122 -23.04 -4.76 12.34
C GLN A 122 -21.65 -5.33 12.12
N ILE A 123 -20.75 -5.17 13.09
CA ILE A 123 -19.43 -5.80 13.04
C ILE A 123 -19.59 -7.33 13.08
N LYS A 124 -20.39 -7.85 14.01
CA LYS A 124 -20.63 -9.29 14.12
C LYS A 124 -21.27 -9.87 12.86
N SER A 125 -22.24 -9.19 12.26
CA SER A 125 -22.87 -9.67 11.02
C SER A 125 -21.88 -9.70 9.86
N ALA A 126 -21.01 -8.68 9.73
CA ALA A 126 -19.97 -8.65 8.71
C ALA A 126 -18.95 -9.79 8.87
N PHE A 127 -18.55 -10.13 10.10
CA PHE A 127 -17.63 -11.25 10.37
C PHE A 127 -18.25 -12.63 10.18
N LEU A 128 -19.59 -12.74 10.29
CA LEU A 128 -20.34 -13.98 10.12
C LEU A 128 -20.92 -14.14 8.71
N ASP A 129 -20.72 -13.16 7.84
CA ASP A 129 -21.13 -13.25 6.44
C ASP A 129 -20.29 -14.31 5.73
N TRP A 130 -20.97 -15.29 5.13
CA TRP A 130 -20.34 -16.40 4.42
C TRP A 130 -19.48 -15.92 3.26
N GLN A 131 -19.85 -14.83 2.58
CA GLN A 131 -19.08 -14.24 1.48
C GLN A 131 -17.75 -13.70 2.01
N VAL A 132 -17.79 -12.97 3.13
CA VAL A 132 -16.60 -12.40 3.78
C VAL A 132 -15.67 -13.52 4.26
N LEU A 133 -16.22 -14.58 4.87
CA LEU A 133 -15.44 -15.76 5.30
C LEU A 133 -14.77 -16.48 4.12
N PHE A 134 -15.48 -16.68 3.00
CA PHE A 134 -14.90 -17.27 1.80
C PHE A 134 -13.80 -16.39 1.20
N TYR A 135 -14.01 -15.08 1.11
CA TYR A 135 -12.98 -14.15 0.65
C TYR A 135 -11.74 -14.17 1.54
N MET A 136 -11.91 -14.22 2.87
CA MET A 136 -10.80 -14.34 3.82
C MET A 136 -10.01 -15.63 3.59
N LEU A 137 -10.68 -16.76 3.36
CA LEU A 137 -10.02 -18.04 3.11
C LEU A 137 -9.21 -18.04 1.80
N ILE A 138 -9.78 -17.50 0.72
CA ILE A 138 -9.10 -17.37 -0.58
C ILE A 138 -7.89 -16.44 -0.46
N TYR A 139 -8.05 -15.32 0.25
CA TYR A 139 -6.95 -14.40 0.47
C TYR A 139 -5.84 -15.05 1.30
N PHE A 140 -6.18 -15.76 2.38
CA PHE A 140 -5.23 -16.48 3.22
C PHE A 140 -4.44 -17.55 2.42
N SER A 141 -5.11 -18.32 1.56
CA SER A 141 -4.45 -19.34 0.75
C SER A 141 -3.54 -18.77 -0.33
N THR A 142 -3.78 -17.53 -0.79
CA THR A 142 -2.93 -16.84 -1.77
C THR A 142 -1.71 -16.19 -1.10
N VAL A 143 -1.92 -15.60 0.07
CA VAL A 143 -0.90 -14.83 0.77
C VAL A 143 0.11 -15.73 1.49
N THR A 144 -0.33 -16.85 2.06
CA THR A 144 0.53 -17.77 2.82
C THR A 144 1.68 -18.35 1.98
N PRO A 145 1.45 -18.90 0.77
CA PRO A 145 2.53 -19.40 -0.09
C PRO A 145 3.45 -18.27 -0.56
N ALA A 146 2.91 -17.10 -0.88
CA ALA A 146 3.68 -15.96 -1.35
C ALA A 146 4.70 -15.48 -0.30
N TYR A 147 4.29 -15.35 0.96
CA TYR A 147 5.22 -15.01 2.05
C TYR A 147 6.16 -16.15 2.40
N SER A 148 5.69 -17.40 2.40
CA SER A 148 6.56 -18.56 2.64
C SER A 148 7.70 -18.60 1.63
N LEU A 149 7.41 -18.43 0.34
CA LEU A 149 8.45 -18.33 -0.69
C LEU A 149 9.42 -17.18 -0.38
N LYS A 150 8.95 -15.98 -0.06
CA LYS A 150 9.84 -14.85 0.28
C LYS A 150 10.77 -15.15 1.46
N PHE A 151 10.30 -15.86 2.48
CA PHE A 151 11.12 -16.22 3.65
C PHE A 151 12.13 -17.33 3.38
N PHE A 152 11.75 -18.34 2.58
CA PHE A 152 12.61 -19.50 2.33
C PHE A 152 13.52 -19.35 1.11
N LEU A 153 13.22 -18.41 0.19
CA LEU A 153 14.03 -18.15 -0.99
C LEU A 153 15.50 -17.85 -0.66
N PRO A 154 15.84 -16.97 0.32
CA PRO A 154 17.23 -16.68 0.67
C PRO A 154 18.00 -17.91 1.16
N THR A 155 17.33 -18.79 1.93
CA THR A 155 17.91 -20.03 2.45
C THR A 155 18.22 -21.01 1.31
N ILE A 156 17.27 -21.20 0.40
CA ILE A 156 17.44 -22.09 -0.77
C ILE A 156 18.58 -21.59 -1.68
N ILE A 157 18.68 -20.27 -1.89
CA ILE A 157 19.75 -19.68 -2.70
C ILE A 157 21.13 -19.87 -2.05
N ASN A 158 21.20 -19.76 -0.72
CA ASN A 158 22.44 -19.98 0.04
C ASN A 158 22.92 -21.43 -0.09
N ASP A 159 22.01 -22.40 0.00
CA ASP A 159 22.31 -23.82 -0.17
C ASP A 159 22.69 -24.20 -1.61
N MET A 160 22.32 -23.38 -2.61
CA MET A 160 22.62 -23.61 -4.03
C MET A 160 23.97 -23.01 -4.49
N GLY A 161 24.73 -22.33 -3.62
CA GLY A 161 26.10 -21.87 -3.91
C GLY A 161 26.21 -20.63 -4.82
N TYR A 162 25.11 -19.91 -5.08
CA TYR A 162 25.11 -18.66 -5.87
C TYR A 162 25.15 -17.42 -4.96
N SER A 163 26.02 -16.45 -5.29
CA SER A 163 26.16 -15.18 -4.57
C SER A 163 24.84 -14.39 -4.54
N VAL A 164 24.41 -14.01 -3.34
CA VAL A 164 23.19 -13.25 -2.99
C VAL A 164 22.96 -12.03 -3.91
N VAL A 165 24.02 -11.43 -4.44
CA VAL A 165 23.99 -10.23 -5.28
C VAL A 165 23.43 -10.50 -6.69
N ASN A 166 23.72 -11.66 -7.30
CA ASN A 166 23.21 -11.99 -8.63
C ASN A 166 21.73 -12.38 -8.61
N THR A 167 21.25 -12.93 -7.49
CA THR A 167 19.84 -13.33 -7.37
C THR A 167 18.91 -12.14 -7.13
N GLN A 168 19.36 -11.08 -6.45
CA GLN A 168 18.60 -9.84 -6.35
C GLN A 168 18.40 -9.18 -7.73
N LEU A 169 19.42 -9.20 -8.59
CA LEU A 169 19.33 -8.72 -9.98
C LEU A 169 18.33 -9.53 -10.84
N LEU A 170 18.23 -10.85 -10.63
CA LEU A 170 17.32 -11.73 -11.36
C LEU A 170 15.85 -11.67 -10.89
N THR A 171 15.57 -11.03 -9.76
CA THR A 171 14.17 -10.80 -9.30
C THR A 171 13.52 -9.59 -9.96
N ILE A 172 14.28 -8.72 -10.64
CA ILE A 172 13.78 -7.50 -11.27
C ILE A 172 12.78 -7.79 -12.41
N PRO A 173 13.03 -8.73 -13.35
CA PRO A 173 12.09 -8.99 -14.45
C PRO A 173 10.71 -9.49 -13.99
N PRO A 174 10.57 -10.43 -13.02
CA PRO A 174 9.28 -10.80 -12.46
C PRO A 174 8.51 -9.65 -11.82
N TYR A 175 9.19 -8.74 -11.11
CA TYR A 175 8.57 -7.58 -10.48
C TYR A 175 8.05 -6.57 -11.52
N VAL A 176 8.77 -6.37 -12.62
CA VAL A 176 8.33 -5.51 -13.73
C VAL A 176 7.13 -6.13 -14.46
N VAL A 177 7.13 -7.45 -14.69
CA VAL A 177 6.01 -8.14 -15.34
C VAL A 177 4.76 -8.19 -14.44
N SER A 178 4.93 -8.26 -13.11
CA SER A 178 3.81 -8.20 -12.16
C SER A 178 3.17 -6.81 -12.05
N CYS A 179 3.82 -5.78 -12.60
CA CYS A 179 3.36 -4.39 -12.56
C CYS A 179 2.52 -4.01 -13.80
N LEU A 180 2.58 -4.82 -14.86
CA LEU A 180 1.77 -4.73 -16.08
C LEU A 180 0.46 -5.52 -15.94
#